data_AF-A0A4V5NQT5-F1
#
_entry.id   AF-A0A4V5NQT5-F1
#
_cell.length_a   1.000
_cell.length_b   1.000
_cell.length_c   1.000
_cell.angle_alpha   90.00
_cell.angle_beta   90.00
_cell.angle_gamma   90.00
#
_symmetry.space_group_name_H-M   'P 1'
#
loop_
_entity.id
_entity.type
_entity.pdbx_description
1 polymer ?
#
loop_
_entity_poly.entity_id
_entity_poly.type
_entity_poly.pdbx_seq_one_letter_code
_entity_poly.pdbx_strand_id
1 'polypeptide(L)'
;MTEPQISVHFRLTSLDAMQAYTLKREIEGAYFIKREECVDKKGPDAFIGMVPLKESLFDEINDYVIRQQIQYDDCDIYVESKTASGDIAVPRVVNKLLKYIDCKLTFAFAK
;
A
#
# COMPACT_ATOMS: atom_id res chain seq x y z
N MET A 1 -12.09 23.31 4.54
CA MET A 1 -11.73 21.95 5.01
C MET A 1 -10.24 21.80 4.78
N THR A 2 -9.46 21.64 5.85
CA THR A 2 -8.00 21.49 5.77
C THR A 2 -7.68 20.13 5.18
N GLU A 3 -6.92 20.07 4.09
CA GLU A 3 -6.47 18.78 3.54
C GLU A 3 -5.65 18.02 4.59
N PRO A 4 -5.79 16.69 4.67
CA PRO A 4 -4.97 15.89 5.58
C PRO A 4 -3.48 16.06 5.22
N GLN A 5 -2.67 16.38 6.24
CA GLN A 5 -1.21 16.53 6.10
C GLN A 5 -0.49 15.22 5.81
N ILE A 6 -1.15 14.08 6.05
CA ILE A 6 -0.59 12.73 5.91
C ILE A 6 -1.56 11.89 5.08
N SER A 7 -1.03 11.13 4.12
CA SER A 7 -1.74 10.09 3.38
C SER A 7 -1.25 8.71 3.82
N VAL A 8 -2.15 7.74 3.95
CA VAL A 8 -1.82 6.38 4.39
C VAL A 8 -2.45 5.38 3.45
N HIS A 9 -1.63 4.48 2.93
CA HIS A 9 -2.06 3.43 2.02
C HIS A 9 -1.48 2.08 2.47
N PHE A 10 -2.25 1.02 2.29
CA PHE A 10 -1.67 -0.32 2.21
C PHE A 10 -1.11 -0.49 0.81
N ARG A 11 0.19 -0.76 0.72
CA ARG A 11 0.92 -0.81 -0.53
C ARG A 11 1.47 -2.20 -0.76
N LEU A 12 1.20 -2.71 -1.96
CA LEU A 12 1.74 -3.96 -2.46
C LEU A 12 2.94 -3.61 -3.34
N THR A 13 4.14 -4.01 -2.93
CA THR A 13 5.38 -3.53 -3.53
C THR A 13 5.80 -4.30 -4.77
N SER A 14 5.22 -5.47 -5.01
CA SER A 14 5.50 -6.29 -6.19
C SER A 14 4.28 -7.11 -6.55
N LEU A 15 3.56 -6.69 -7.59
CA LEU A 15 2.45 -7.42 -8.19
C LEU A 15 2.77 -7.77 -9.63
N ASP A 16 2.33 -8.94 -10.08
CA ASP A 16 2.20 -9.21 -11.50
C ASP A 16 0.99 -8.48 -12.10
N ALA A 17 0.86 -8.53 -13.43
CA ALA A 17 -0.25 -7.88 -14.13
C ALA A 17 -1.61 -8.38 -13.66
N MET A 18 -1.81 -9.69 -13.53
CA MET A 18 -3.10 -10.27 -13.15
C MET A 18 -3.49 -9.88 -11.73
N GLN A 19 -2.53 -9.92 -10.80
CA GLN A 19 -2.72 -9.46 -9.43
C GLN A 19 -3.11 -7.97 -9.42
N ALA A 20 -2.39 -7.11 -10.12
CA ALA A 20 -2.65 -5.67 -10.17
C ALA A 20 -4.06 -5.33 -10.70
N TYR A 21 -4.48 -5.97 -11.80
CA TYR A 21 -5.84 -5.78 -12.33
C TYR A 21 -6.92 -6.33 -11.41
N THR A 22 -6.65 -7.46 -10.73
CA THR A 22 -7.58 -8.04 -9.76
C THR A 22 -7.75 -7.12 -8.55
N LEU A 23 -6.66 -6.54 -8.04
CA LEU A 23 -6.68 -5.60 -6.91
C LEU A 23 -7.64 -4.44 -7.18
N LYS A 24 -7.48 -3.77 -8.33
CA LYS A 24 -8.31 -2.65 -8.74
C LYS A 24 -9.79 -3.01 -8.89
N ARG A 25 -10.09 -4.28 -9.21
CA ARG A 25 -11.46 -4.76 -9.41
C ARG A 25 -12.13 -5.18 -8.10
N GLU A 26 -11.38 -5.77 -7.18
CA GLU A 26 -11.92 -6.37 -5.96
C GLU A 26 -11.99 -5.40 -4.79
N ILE A 27 -11.10 -4.41 -4.71
CA ILE A 27 -11.02 -3.49 -3.57
C ILE A 27 -11.37 -2.08 -3.99
N GLU A 28 -12.35 -1.49 -3.31
CA GLU A 28 -12.82 -0.14 -3.64
C GLU A 28 -11.72 0.92 -3.42
N GLY A 29 -11.50 1.76 -4.44
CA GLY A 29 -10.52 2.84 -4.38
C GLY A 29 -9.07 2.38 -4.52
N ALA A 30 -8.83 1.07 -4.73
CA ALA A 30 -7.52 0.57 -5.05
C ALA A 30 -7.10 0.99 -6.47
N TYR A 31 -5.82 1.28 -6.63
CA TYR A 31 -5.20 1.57 -7.91
C TYR A 31 -3.81 0.93 -7.95
N PHE A 32 -3.18 0.93 -9.12
CA PHE A 32 -1.82 0.44 -9.25
C PHE A 32 -1.02 1.33 -10.19
N ILE A 33 0.29 1.31 -10.01
CA ILE A 33 1.26 2.04 -10.81
C ILE A 33 2.21 1.01 -11.41
N LYS A 34 2.48 1.08 -12.72
CA LYS A 34 3.52 0.26 -13.33
C LYS A 34 4.88 0.81 -12.88
N ARG A 35 5.75 -0.04 -12.34
CA ARG A 35 7.12 0.38 -12.03
C ARG A 35 7.87 0.56 -13.35
N GLU A 36 8.26 1.79 -13.67
CA GLU A 36 9.18 2.03 -14.76
C GLU A 36 10.54 1.41 -14.41
N GLU A 37 11.11 0.70 -15.38
CA GLU A 37 12.21 -0.27 -15.22
C GLU A 37 13.34 0.24 -14.30
N CYS A 38 13.66 -0.52 -13.25
CA CYS A 38 14.97 -0.41 -12.64
C CYS A 38 15.97 -0.95 -13.66
N VAL A 39 16.85 -0.09 -14.17
CA VAL A 39 17.83 -0.33 -15.26
C VAL A 39 18.69 -1.59 -15.06
N ASP A 40 18.75 -2.16 -13.86
CA ASP A 40 19.63 -3.27 -13.52
C ASP A 40 18.92 -4.60 -13.16
N LYS A 41 17.60 -4.73 -13.32
CA LYS A 41 16.90 -6.01 -13.08
C LYS A 41 15.96 -6.37 -14.20
N LYS A 42 16.33 -7.39 -14.99
CA LYS A 42 15.41 -8.20 -15.81
C LYS A 42 14.44 -8.97 -14.88
N GLY A 43 13.55 -8.25 -14.22
CA GLY A 43 12.37 -8.81 -13.58
C GLY A 43 11.16 -8.69 -14.51
N PRO A 44 10.11 -9.52 -14.32
CA PRO A 44 8.83 -9.28 -14.99
C PRO A 44 8.31 -7.89 -14.64
N ASP A 45 7.53 -7.29 -15.56
CA ASP A 45 6.81 -6.03 -15.34
C ASP A 45 6.13 -6.04 -13.96
N ALA A 46 6.71 -5.32 -13.00
CA ALA A 46 6.22 -5.28 -11.62
C ALA A 46 5.33 -4.07 -11.42
N PHE A 47 4.17 -4.29 -10.84
CA PHE A 47 3.20 -3.24 -10.49
C PHE A 47 3.25 -2.99 -8.99
N ILE A 48 3.02 -1.73 -8.60
CA ILE A 48 2.83 -1.33 -7.21
C ILE A 48 1.34 -1.09 -7.00
N GLY A 49 0.71 -1.89 -6.13
CA GLY A 49 -0.67 -1.71 -5.73
C GLY A 49 -0.79 -0.72 -4.59
N MET A 50 -1.80 0.14 -4.61
CA MET A 50 -2.08 1.15 -3.59
C MET A 50 -3.54 1.05 -3.19
N VAL A 51 -3.79 0.83 -1.90
CA VAL A 51 -5.13 0.77 -1.32
C VAL A 51 -5.26 1.83 -0.23
N PRO A 52 -6.23 2.76 -0.30
CA PRO A 52 -6.47 3.71 0.77
C PRO A 52 -6.74 3.00 2.09
N LEU A 53 -6.05 3.36 3.17
CA LEU A 53 -6.21 2.63 4.41
C LEU A 53 -7.48 3.06 5.16
N LYS A 54 -8.55 2.26 5.05
CA LYS A 54 -9.84 2.44 5.74
C LYS A 54 -10.24 1.14 6.42
N GLU A 55 -10.80 1.23 7.63
CA GLU A 55 -11.22 0.03 8.39
C GLU A 55 -12.23 -0.84 7.63
N SER A 56 -13.11 -0.23 6.83
CA SER A 56 -14.08 -0.96 6.01
C SER A 56 -13.44 -1.83 4.93
N LEU A 57 -12.18 -1.60 4.57
CA LEU A 57 -11.45 -2.33 3.53
C LEU A 57 -10.53 -3.41 4.11
N PHE A 58 -10.47 -3.57 5.44
CA PHE A 58 -9.51 -4.49 6.07
C PHE A 58 -9.75 -5.95 5.69
N ASP A 59 -11.01 -6.36 5.71
CA ASP A 59 -11.39 -7.73 5.34
C ASP A 59 -11.05 -7.99 3.86
N GLU A 60 -11.36 -7.03 2.97
CA GLU A 60 -11.04 -7.13 1.55
C GLU A 60 -9.54 -7.19 1.28
N ILE A 61 -8.74 -6.35 1.97
CA ILE A 61 -7.28 -6.35 1.88
C ILE A 61 -6.73 -7.70 2.36
N ASN A 62 -7.18 -8.18 3.51
CA ASN A 62 -6.72 -9.43 4.08
C ASN A 62 -7.08 -10.63 3.20
N ASP A 63 -8.32 -10.69 2.73
CA ASP A 63 -8.80 -11.72 1.81
C ASP A 63 -8.03 -11.71 0.50
N TYR A 64 -7.70 -10.52 -0.03
CA TYR A 64 -6.88 -10.39 -1.24
C TYR A 64 -5.44 -10.89 -0.98
N VAL A 65 -4.80 -10.46 0.10
CA VAL A 65 -3.42 -10.85 0.47
C VAL A 65 -3.31 -12.37 0.61
N ILE A 66 -4.27 -13.00 1.31
CA ILE A 66 -4.30 -14.45 1.51
C ILE A 66 -4.56 -15.18 0.19
N ARG A 67 -5.59 -14.77 -0.58
CA ARG A 67 -5.96 -15.46 -1.83
C ARG A 67 -4.90 -15.35 -2.92
N GLN A 68 -4.24 -14.19 -3.03
CA GLN A 68 -3.18 -13.94 -4.02
C GLN A 68 -1.80 -14.39 -3.54
N GLN A 69 -1.70 -14.95 -2.32
CA GLN A 69 -0.46 -15.44 -1.72
C GLN A 69 0.66 -14.38 -1.68
N ILE A 70 0.28 -13.14 -1.38
CA ILE A 70 1.23 -12.04 -1.25
C ILE A 70 2.16 -12.32 -0.07
N GLN A 71 3.46 -12.21 -0.30
CA GLN A 71 4.45 -12.37 0.76
C GLN A 71 4.42 -11.15 1.69
N TYR A 72 4.64 -11.36 2.98
CA TYR A 72 4.68 -10.26 3.96
C TYR A 72 5.77 -9.23 3.65
N ASP A 73 6.86 -9.66 3.01
CA ASP A 73 7.92 -8.76 2.53
C ASP A 73 7.54 -7.96 1.27
N ASP A 74 6.48 -8.36 0.57
CA ASP A 74 5.96 -7.71 -0.65
C ASP A 74 4.78 -6.76 -0.37
N CYS A 75 4.59 -6.37 0.90
CA CYS A 75 3.63 -5.35 1.28
C CYS A 75 4.12 -4.49 2.44
N ASP A 76 3.62 -3.26 2.50
CA ASP A 76 3.85 -2.35 3.61
C ASP A 76 2.70 -1.35 3.79
N ILE A 77 2.64 -0.75 4.97
CA ILE A 77 1.80 0.42 5.21
C ILE A 77 2.64 1.65 4.86
N TYR A 78 2.31 2.28 3.74
CA TYR A 78 2.97 3.48 3.23
C TYR A 78 2.32 4.73 3.81
N VAL A 79 3.08 5.46 4.62
CA VAL A 79 2.69 6.71 5.26
C VAL A 79 3.47 7.85 4.59
N GLU A 80 2.76 8.74 3.93
CA GLU A 80 3.35 9.88 3.23
C GLU A 80 2.94 11.20 3.90
N SER A 81 3.92 11.99 4.30
CA SER A 81 3.71 13.32 4.87
C SER A 81 3.94 14.40 3.80
N LYS A 82 3.06 15.40 3.75
CA LYS A 82 3.26 16.61 2.92
C LYS A 82 4.34 17.54 3.48
N THR A 83 4.72 17.38 4.75
CA THR A 83 5.71 18.23 5.43
C THR A 83 6.92 17.43 5.85
N ALA A 84 8.11 17.91 5.51
CA ALA A 84 9.40 17.29 5.83
C ALA A 84 9.94 17.62 7.24
N SER A 85 9.13 18.23 8.10
CA SER A 85 9.53 18.69 9.42
C SER A 85 8.43 18.49 10.45
N GLY A 86 8.82 18.13 11.68
CA GLY A 86 7.89 17.87 12.79
C GLY A 86 7.56 16.39 12.98
N ASP A 87 6.68 16.11 13.93
CA ASP A 87 6.23 14.76 14.25
C ASP A 87 5.16 14.27 13.26
N ILE A 88 5.30 13.05 12.76
CA ILE A 88 4.29 12.38 11.92
C ILE A 88 3.38 11.56 12.83
N ALA A 89 2.20 12.08 13.14
CA ALA A 89 1.19 11.35 13.89
C ALA A 89 0.49 10.31 12.99
N VAL A 90 0.89 9.04 13.13
CA VAL A 90 0.30 7.94 12.37
C VAL A 90 -1.14 7.68 12.85
N PRO A 91 -2.14 7.65 11.94
CA PRO A 91 -3.52 7.40 12.32
C PRO A 91 -3.72 6.02 12.99
N ARG A 92 -4.58 5.93 14.00
CA ARG A 92 -4.83 4.69 14.78
C ARG A 92 -5.28 3.49 13.93
N VAL A 93 -5.85 3.74 12.75
CA VAL A 93 -6.23 2.71 11.78
C VAL A 93 -5.03 1.84 11.37
N VAL A 94 -3.83 2.41 11.30
CA VAL A 94 -2.58 1.67 11.03
C VAL A 94 -2.33 0.60 12.09
N ASN A 95 -2.45 0.98 13.37
CA ASN A 95 -2.25 0.05 14.48
C ASN A 95 -3.31 -1.05 14.51
N LYS A 96 -4.49 -0.81 13.95
CA LYS A 96 -5.50 -1.86 13.80
C LYS A 96 -5.10 -2.82 12.69
N LEU A 97 -4.69 -2.33 11.51
CA LEU A 97 -4.28 -3.19 10.40
C LEU A 97 -3.08 -4.09 10.76
N LEU A 98 -2.08 -3.55 11.47
CA LEU A 98 -0.90 -4.30 11.91
C LEU A 98 -1.21 -5.48 12.83
N LYS A 99 -2.41 -5.55 13.42
CA LYS A 99 -2.85 -6.72 14.19
C LYS A 99 -3.32 -7.87 13.29
N TYR A 100 -3.66 -7.59 12.03
CA TYR A 100 -4.16 -8.55 11.06
C TYR A 100 -3.07 -8.98 10.07
N ILE A 101 -2.25 -8.03 9.62
CA ILE A 101 -1.22 -8.26 8.59
C ILE A 101 0.13 -7.78 9.11
N ASP A 102 1.05 -8.73 9.31
CA ASP A 102 2.43 -8.47 9.71
C ASP A 102 3.22 -7.93 8.52
N CYS A 103 3.23 -6.61 8.35
CA CYS A 103 3.91 -5.92 7.26
C CYS A 103 4.68 -4.71 7.80
N LYS A 104 5.63 -4.22 7.00
CA LYS A 104 6.50 -3.11 7.40
C LYS A 104 5.74 -1.78 7.35
N LEU A 105 6.29 -0.77 8.03
CA LEU A 105 5.87 0.62 7.89
C LEU A 105 6.91 1.36 7.06
N THR A 106 6.47 2.01 5.98
CA THR A 106 7.35 2.85 5.16
C THR A 106 6.89 4.29 5.24
N PHE A 107 7.80 5.16 5.64
CA PHE A 107 7.56 6.60 5.73
C PHE A 107 8.21 7.32 4.56
N ALA A 108 7.49 8.28 3.99
CA ALA A 108 7.98 9.12 2.93
C ALA A 108 7.51 10.56 3.10
N PHE A 109 8.21 11.46 2.45
CA PHE A 109 7.83 12.85 2.31
C PHE A 109 7.39 13.09 0.86
N ALA A 110 6.24 13.72 0.68
CA ALA A 110 5.83 14.20 -0.63
C ALA A 110 6.90 15.15 -1.15
N LYS A 111 7.30 14.95 -2.42
CA LYS A 111 8.24 15.84 -3.11
C LYS A 111 7.60 17.18 -3.46
#